data_AF-A0A378QRZ4-F1
#
_entry.id   AF-A0A378QRZ4-F1
#
_cell.length_a   1.000
_cell.length_b   1.000
_cell.length_c   1.000
_cell.angle_alpha   90.00
_cell.angle_beta   90.00
_cell.angle_gamma   90.00
#
_symmetry.space_group_name_H-M   'P 1'
#
loop_
_entity.id
_entity.type
_entity.pdbx_description
1 polymer ?
#
loop_
_entity_poly.entity_id
_entity_poly.type
_entity_poly.pdbx_seq_one_letter_code
_entity_poly.pdbx_strand_id
1 'polypeptide(L)'
;MVVSHKSKGYTLIELIIVVAVIGVLAAIAYPNYQNYIIKTKRANMMADMQNMASQIESKKMLLGGYANIPASSIVSSASSESQKLYAVEIDLLSNEWVITATPNASGQMKNDGNLQLHADGRKCRAGKCGTGDEWRE
;
A
#
# COMPACT_ATOMS: atom_id res chain seq x y z
N MET A 1 -5.30 34.53 55.35
CA MET A 1 -5.96 35.18 54.19
C MET A 1 -6.02 34.14 53.08
N VAL A 2 -7.19 33.59 52.77
CA VAL A 2 -7.37 32.56 51.73
C VAL A 2 -7.90 33.23 50.47
N VAL A 3 -7.11 33.25 49.41
CA VAL A 3 -7.53 33.78 48.11
C VAL A 3 -8.42 32.72 47.45
N SER A 4 -9.71 33.02 47.33
CA SER A 4 -10.65 32.17 46.58
C SER A 4 -10.43 32.40 45.08
N HIS A 5 -9.84 31.42 44.40
CA HIS A 5 -9.74 31.42 42.94
C HIS A 5 -11.13 31.13 42.35
N LYS A 6 -11.77 32.13 41.72
CA LYS A 6 -12.94 31.90 40.86
C LYS A 6 -12.51 31.04 39.67
N SER A 7 -12.97 29.79 39.64
CA SER A 7 -12.83 28.90 38.49
C SER A 7 -13.58 29.51 37.30
N LYS A 8 -12.86 30.02 36.30
CA LYS A 8 -13.44 30.41 35.01
C LYS A 8 -13.69 29.13 34.21
N GLY A 9 -14.95 28.71 34.10
CA GLY A 9 -15.36 27.63 33.21
C GLY A 9 -15.59 28.13 31.79
N TYR A 10 -15.38 27.26 30.80
CA TYR A 10 -15.77 27.50 29.41
C TYR A 10 -17.30 27.48 29.28
N THR A 11 -17.83 28.31 28.37
CA THR A 11 -19.25 28.32 28.06
C THR A 11 -19.61 27.19 27.10
N LEU A 12 -20.87 26.74 27.15
CA LEU A 12 -21.37 25.71 26.25
C LEU A 12 -21.35 26.18 24.78
N ILE A 13 -21.52 27.49 24.56
CA ILE A 13 -21.46 28.09 23.21
C ILE A 13 -20.03 28.10 22.65
N GLU A 14 -19.01 28.37 23.46
CA GLU A 14 -17.61 28.27 23.03
C GLU A 14 -17.27 26.85 22.59
N LEU A 15 -17.76 25.85 23.33
CA LEU A 15 -17.53 24.45 23.01
C LEU A 15 -18.21 24.04 21.68
N ILE A 16 -19.45 24.50 21.44
CA ILE A 16 -20.15 24.25 20.17
C ILE A 16 -19.41 24.86 18.98
N ILE A 17 -18.89 26.08 19.11
CA ILE A 17 -18.12 26.73 18.02
C ILE A 17 -16.83 25.94 17.74
N VAL A 18 -16.11 25.50 18.79
CA VAL A 18 -14.90 24.69 18.64
C VAL A 18 -15.20 23.37 17.92
N VAL A 19 -16.26 22.67 18.32
CA VAL A 19 -16.68 21.41 17.66
C VAL A 19 -17.08 21.65 16.21
N ALA A 20 -17.78 22.76 15.91
CA ALA A 20 -18.15 23.11 14.55
C ALA A 20 -16.91 23.33 13.65
N VAL A 21 -15.90 24.05 14.13
CA VAL A 21 -14.65 24.28 13.39
C VAL A 21 -13.88 22.97 13.19
N ILE A 22 -13.73 22.14 14.23
CA ILE A 22 -13.07 20.84 14.12
C ILE A 22 -13.81 19.92 13.14
N GLY A 23 -15.14 19.94 13.14
CA GLY A 23 -15.97 19.17 12.22
C GLY A 23 -15.68 19.49 10.75
N VAL A 24 -15.58 20.79 10.41
CA VAL A 24 -15.24 21.22 9.04
C VAL A 24 -13.83 20.79 8.65
N LEU A 25 -12.85 20.97 9.55
CA LEU A 25 -11.47 20.55 9.29
C LEU A 25 -11.36 19.03 9.12
N ALA A 26 -12.03 18.25 9.96
CA ALA A 26 -12.02 16.79 9.90
C ALA A 26 -12.63 16.26 8.59
N ALA A 27 -13.68 16.89 8.08
CA ALA A 27 -14.31 16.50 6.82
C ALA A 27 -13.36 16.58 5.62
N ILE A 28 -12.43 17.54 5.61
CA ILE A 28 -11.43 17.69 4.54
C ILE A 28 -10.18 16.85 4.83
N ALA A 29 -9.72 16.85 6.08
CA ALA A 29 -8.47 16.20 6.48
C ALA A 29 -8.56 14.67 6.43
N TYR A 30 -9.68 14.08 6.85
CA TYR A 30 -9.83 12.64 6.93
C TYR A 30 -9.67 11.91 5.58
N PRO A 31 -10.39 12.26 4.50
CA PRO A 31 -10.22 11.57 3.21
C PRO A 31 -8.80 11.77 2.65
N ASN A 32 -8.20 12.94 2.84
CA ASN A 32 -6.84 13.22 2.40
C ASN A 32 -5.81 12.35 3.14
N TYR A 33 -5.98 12.17 4.45
CA TYR A 33 -5.12 11.29 5.24
C TYR A 33 -5.25 9.83 4.79
N GLN A 34 -6.48 9.34 4.55
CA GLN A 34 -6.70 7.97 4.04
C GLN A 34 -5.98 7.76 2.69
N ASN A 35 -6.12 8.70 1.76
CA ASN A 35 -5.45 8.64 0.46
C ASN A 35 -3.91 8.63 0.61
N TYR A 36 -3.36 9.39 1.56
CA TYR A 36 -1.93 9.39 1.85
C TYR A 36 -1.43 8.03 2.37
N ILE A 37 -2.19 7.40 3.27
CA ILE A 37 -1.87 6.06 3.78
C ILE A 37 -1.91 5.03 2.67
N ILE A 38 -2.95 5.04 1.82
CA ILE A 38 -3.06 4.13 0.66
C ILE A 38 -1.84 4.27 -0.25
N LYS A 39 -1.44 5.50 -0.61
CA LYS A 39 -0.25 5.74 -1.43
C LYS A 39 1.03 5.19 -0.79
N THR A 40 1.20 5.39 0.52
CA THR A 40 2.35 4.88 1.26
C THR A 40 2.37 3.34 1.28
N LYS A 41 1.24 2.70 1.55
CA LYS A 41 1.13 1.23 1.56
C LYS A 41 1.37 0.63 0.17
N ARG A 42 0.87 1.29 -0.87
CA ARG A 42 1.15 0.92 -2.26
C ARG A 42 2.65 0.99 -2.55
N ALA A 43 3.32 2.08 -2.19
CA ALA A 43 4.76 2.24 -2.38
C ALA A 43 5.58 1.15 -1.67
N ASN A 44 5.16 0.73 -0.47
CA ASN A 44 5.78 -0.40 0.22
C ASN A 44 5.60 -1.71 -0.57
N MET A 45 4.41 -1.97 -1.10
CA MET A 45 4.17 -3.14 -1.94
C MET A 45 5.02 -3.10 -3.22
N MET A 46 5.15 -1.93 -3.86
CA MET A 46 6.03 -1.76 -5.02
C MET A 46 7.48 -2.11 -4.69
N ALA A 47 7.99 -1.66 -3.54
CA ALA A 47 9.34 -2.00 -3.09
C ALA A 47 9.49 -3.51 -2.84
N ASP A 48 8.49 -4.13 -2.20
CA ASP A 48 8.46 -5.58 -2.00
C ASP A 48 8.47 -6.34 -3.34
N MET A 49 7.70 -5.89 -4.35
CA MET A 49 7.71 -6.48 -5.70
C MET A 49 9.07 -6.36 -6.38
N GLN A 50 9.78 -5.24 -6.22
CA GLN A 50 11.15 -5.08 -6.77
C GLN A 50 12.16 -5.99 -6.07
N ASN A 51 12.02 -6.20 -4.76
CA ASN A 51 12.82 -7.17 -4.03
C ASN A 51 12.54 -8.61 -4.50
N MET A 52 11.27 -8.95 -4.77
CA MET A 52 10.87 -10.24 -5.33
C MET A 52 11.44 -10.44 -6.74
N ALA A 53 11.37 -9.43 -7.60
CA ALA A 53 11.98 -9.46 -8.94
C ALA A 53 13.48 -9.75 -8.88
N SER A 54 14.19 -9.07 -7.96
CA SER A 54 15.62 -9.30 -7.74
C SER A 54 15.92 -10.73 -7.28
N GLN A 55 15.07 -11.30 -6.43
CA GLN A 55 15.19 -12.69 -5.98
C GLN A 55 14.91 -13.69 -7.12
N ILE A 56 13.95 -13.42 -7.98
CA ILE A 56 13.66 -14.24 -9.16
C ILE A 56 14.90 -14.31 -10.06
N GLU A 57 15.51 -13.17 -10.38
CA GLU A 57 16.71 -13.13 -11.24
C GLU A 57 17.91 -13.82 -10.61
N SER A 58 18.14 -13.61 -9.31
CA SER A 58 19.21 -14.32 -8.58
C SER A 58 19.00 -15.84 -8.59
N LYS A 59 17.77 -16.31 -8.35
CA LYS A 59 17.45 -17.74 -8.36
C LYS A 59 17.50 -18.34 -9.75
N LYS A 60 17.16 -17.59 -10.80
CA LYS A 60 17.33 -18.02 -12.19
C LYS A 60 18.79 -18.35 -12.49
N MET A 61 19.74 -17.55 -12.02
CA MET A 61 21.17 -17.82 -12.21
C MET A 61 21.61 -19.12 -11.54
N LEU A 62 21.01 -19.46 -10.39
CA LEU A 62 21.33 -20.67 -9.62
C LEU A 62 20.64 -21.93 -10.15
N LEU A 63 19.40 -21.80 -10.64
CA LEU A 63 18.53 -22.93 -11.01
C LEU A 63 18.38 -23.12 -12.53
N GLY A 64 19.04 -22.27 -13.34
CA GLY A 64 19.12 -22.40 -14.79
C GLY A 64 17.85 -22.02 -15.56
N GLY A 65 16.83 -21.47 -14.90
CA GLY A 65 15.59 -21.03 -15.55
C GLY A 65 14.50 -20.66 -14.55
N TYR A 66 13.50 -19.88 -14.98
CA TYR A 66 12.40 -19.42 -14.13
C TYR A 66 11.45 -20.56 -13.72
N ALA A 67 11.19 -21.52 -14.62
CA ALA A 67 10.31 -22.66 -14.36
C ALA A 67 10.79 -23.59 -13.23
N ASN A 68 12.08 -23.51 -12.88
CA ASN A 68 12.69 -24.30 -11.81
C ASN A 68 12.58 -23.61 -10.43
N ILE A 69 12.08 -22.38 -10.38
CA ILE A 69 11.97 -21.61 -9.15
C ILE A 69 10.61 -21.90 -8.51
N PRO A 70 10.54 -22.46 -7.29
CA PRO A 70 9.28 -22.55 -6.57
C PRO A 70 8.86 -21.14 -6.11
N ALA A 71 7.67 -20.68 -6.52
CA ALA A 71 7.15 -19.35 -6.17
C ALA A 71 7.09 -19.09 -4.65
N SER A 72 6.83 -20.13 -3.85
CA SER A 72 6.85 -20.09 -2.38
C SER A 72 8.22 -19.76 -1.78
N SER A 73 9.31 -19.93 -2.54
CA SER A 73 10.66 -19.55 -2.11
C SER A 73 10.99 -18.07 -2.32
N ILE A 74 10.06 -17.32 -2.92
CA ILE A 74 10.13 -15.87 -3.15
C ILE A 74 9.05 -15.16 -2.33
N VAL A 75 7.82 -15.69 -2.36
CA VAL A 75 6.69 -15.19 -1.58
C VAL A 75 6.46 -16.12 -0.39
N SER A 76 6.76 -15.62 0.81
CA SER A 76 6.16 -16.18 2.02
C SER A 76 5.00 -15.26 2.39
N SER A 77 3.76 -15.76 2.31
CA SER A 77 2.50 -15.02 2.52
C SER A 77 2.31 -14.42 3.93
N ALA A 78 3.38 -14.34 4.72
CA ALA A 78 3.43 -13.85 6.10
C ALA A 78 4.59 -12.86 6.36
N SER A 79 5.34 -12.40 5.34
CA SER A 79 6.63 -11.72 5.56
C SER A 79 6.61 -10.19 5.62
N SER A 80 5.55 -9.51 5.16
CA SER A 80 5.45 -8.05 5.30
C SER A 80 4.02 -7.55 5.55
N GLU A 81 3.90 -6.37 6.18
CA GLU A 81 2.61 -5.68 6.33
C GLU A 81 1.93 -5.39 4.99
N SER A 82 2.71 -5.20 3.91
CA SER A 82 2.21 -5.02 2.55
C SER A 82 1.50 -6.27 2.04
N GLN A 83 2.07 -7.45 2.28
CA GLN A 83 1.48 -8.75 1.88
C GLN A 83 0.23 -9.14 2.67
N LYS A 84 -0.04 -8.49 3.82
CA LYS A 84 -1.35 -8.62 4.50
C LYS A 84 -2.45 -7.79 3.83
N LEU A 85 -2.06 -6.78 3.06
CA LEU A 85 -2.99 -5.88 2.37
C LEU A 85 -3.24 -6.32 0.92
N TYR A 86 -2.28 -7.04 0.33
CA TYR A 86 -2.34 -7.57 -1.02
C TYR A 86 -2.07 -9.08 -1.05
N ALA A 87 -2.91 -9.83 -1.75
CA ALA A 87 -2.58 -11.18 -2.17
C ALA A 87 -1.56 -11.13 -3.31
N VAL A 88 -0.39 -11.74 -3.11
CA VAL A 88 0.71 -11.73 -4.09
C VAL A 88 0.80 -13.10 -4.76
N GLU A 89 0.73 -13.10 -6.08
CA GLU A 89 0.89 -14.27 -6.94
C GLU A 89 2.06 -14.01 -7.89
N ILE A 90 2.85 -15.04 -8.17
CA ILE A 90 3.97 -14.97 -9.11
C ILE A 90 3.81 -16.07 -10.14
N ASP A 91 3.69 -15.66 -11.39
CA ASP A 91 3.70 -16.56 -12.54
C ASP A 91 5.12 -16.63 -13.10
N LEU A 92 5.71 -17.81 -13.08
CA LEU A 92 7.06 -18.10 -13.57
C LEU A 92 6.96 -18.95 -14.83
N LEU A 93 7.06 -18.31 -15.98
CA LEU A 93 7.03 -18.94 -17.31
C LEU A 93 8.46 -19.20 -17.78
N SER A 94 8.66 -19.98 -18.84
CA SER A 94 10.01 -20.38 -19.28
C SER A 94 10.95 -19.19 -19.52
N ASN A 95 10.44 -18.09 -20.09
CA ASN A 95 11.24 -16.91 -20.46
C ASN A 95 10.71 -15.58 -19.90
N GLU A 96 9.63 -15.61 -19.13
CA GLU A 96 8.97 -14.41 -18.60
C GLU A 96 8.51 -14.68 -17.17
N TRP A 97 8.38 -13.63 -16.39
CA TRP A 97 7.71 -13.71 -15.10
C TRP A 97 6.81 -12.49 -14.90
N VAL A 98 5.74 -12.69 -14.13
CA VAL A 98 4.81 -11.64 -13.74
C VAL A 98 4.55 -11.77 -12.24
N ILE A 99 4.75 -10.67 -11.51
CA ILE A 99 4.35 -10.54 -10.11
C ILE A 99 3.05 -9.77 -10.09
N THR A 100 2.00 -10.35 -9.53
CA THR A 100 0.68 -9.76 -9.41
C THR A 100 0.34 -9.56 -7.93
N ALA A 101 0.04 -8.32 -7.53
CA ALA A 101 -0.40 -7.98 -6.17
C ALA A 101 -1.83 -7.44 -6.20
N THR A 102 -2.78 -8.28 -5.80
CA THR A 102 -4.21 -7.98 -5.79
C THR A 102 -4.64 -7.48 -4.41
N PRO A 103 -5.26 -6.29 -4.29
CA PRO A 103 -5.74 -5.80 -3.01
C PRO A 103 -6.78 -6.72 -2.38
N ASN A 104 -6.70 -6.91 -1.06
CA ASN A 104 -7.69 -7.70 -0.34
C ASN A 104 -9.07 -7.00 -0.35
N ALA A 105 -10.12 -7.76 -0.67
CA ALA A 105 -11.47 -7.25 -0.92
C ALA A 105 -12.13 -6.54 0.28
N SER A 106 -11.64 -6.80 1.50
CA SER A 106 -12.19 -6.25 2.75
C SER A 106 -11.22 -5.29 3.47
N GLY A 107 -10.15 -4.85 2.79
CA GLY A 107 -9.11 -4.01 3.39
C GLY A 107 -9.14 -2.54 2.96
N GLN A 108 -8.28 -1.74 3.58
CA GLN A 108 -8.07 -0.32 3.23
C GLN A 108 -7.68 -0.12 1.76
N MET A 109 -7.11 -1.15 1.12
CA MET A 109 -6.64 -1.13 -0.27
C MET A 109 -7.70 -1.58 -1.29
N LYS A 110 -8.95 -1.90 -0.88
CA LYS A 110 -9.99 -2.47 -1.76
C LYS A 110 -10.14 -1.77 -3.13
N ASN A 111 -10.00 -0.45 -3.16
CA ASN A 111 -10.19 0.37 -4.36
C ASN A 111 -8.86 0.78 -5.03
N ASP A 112 -7.72 0.24 -4.59
CA ASP A 112 -6.40 0.63 -5.08
C ASP A 112 -6.09 0.03 -6.47
N GLY A 113 -6.75 -1.07 -6.83
CA GLY A 113 -6.54 -1.80 -8.08
C GLY A 113 -5.35 -2.77 -8.03
N ASN A 114 -5.34 -3.73 -8.95
CA ASN A 114 -4.27 -4.73 -9.05
C ASN A 114 -2.96 -4.07 -9.52
N LEU A 115 -1.84 -4.43 -8.89
CA LEU A 115 -0.49 -4.01 -9.26
C LEU A 115 0.22 -5.16 -9.93
N GLN A 116 0.86 -4.92 -11.08
CA GLN A 116 1.65 -5.95 -11.76
C GLN A 116 3.03 -5.43 -12.15
N LEU A 117 4.04 -6.28 -11.98
CA LEU A 117 5.40 -6.07 -12.46
C LEU A 117 5.77 -7.20 -13.40
N HIS A 118 6.22 -6.84 -14.59
CA HIS A 118 6.67 -7.77 -15.62
C HIS A 118 8.20 -7.79 -15.70
N ALA A 119 8.73 -8.91 -16.22
CA ALA A 119 10.17 -9.11 -16.43
C ALA A 119 10.83 -8.06 -17.35
N ASP A 120 10.07 -7.44 -18.25
CA ASP A 120 10.53 -6.38 -19.14
C ASP A 120 10.51 -4.97 -18.51
N GLY A 121 10.15 -4.88 -17.23
CA GLY A 121 10.05 -3.62 -16.50
C GLY A 121 8.72 -2.89 -16.69
N ARG A 122 7.75 -3.46 -17.41
CA ARG A 122 6.40 -2.91 -17.44
C ARG A 122 5.75 -2.99 -16.06
N LYS A 123 5.18 -1.88 -15.64
CA LYS A 123 4.43 -1.68 -14.41
C LYS A 123 2.98 -1.42 -14.78
N CYS A 124 2.08 -2.20 -14.21
CA CYS A 124 0.65 -2.01 -14.42
C CYS A 124 -0.09 -1.71 -13.12
N ARG A 125 -1.07 -0.82 -13.19
CA ARG A 125 -2.05 -0.56 -12.13
C ARG A 125 -3.44 -0.45 -12.72
N ALA A 126 -4.39 -1.26 -12.23
CA ALA A 126 -5.80 -1.19 -12.63
C ALA A 126 -6.02 -1.16 -14.17
N GLY A 127 -5.19 -1.89 -14.93
CA GLY A 127 -5.26 -1.97 -16.39
C GLY A 127 -4.46 -0.90 -17.16
N LYS A 128 -3.91 0.12 -16.50
CA LYS A 128 -2.93 1.03 -17.10
C LYS A 128 -1.54 0.45 -16.96
N CYS A 129 -0.81 0.32 -18.07
CA CYS A 129 0.52 -0.28 -18.11
C CYS A 129 1.52 0.63 -18.83
N GLY A 130 2.76 0.62 -18.38
CA GLY A 130 3.87 1.28 -19.06
C GLY A 130 5.18 1.09 -18.30
N THR A 131 6.21 1.85 -18.65
CA THR A 131 7.55 1.72 -18.03
C THR A 131 7.90 2.90 -17.12
N GLY A 132 7.00 3.87 -16.98
CA GLY A 132 7.17 5.09 -16.19
C GLY A 132 6.63 4.96 -14.75
N ASP A 133 5.73 5.88 -14.41
CA ASP A 133 5.16 6.10 -13.07
C ASP A 133 3.71 5.57 -12.96
N GLU A 134 3.30 4.59 -13.77
CA GLU A 134 1.91 4.10 -13.88
C GLU A 134 1.37 3.50 -12.56
N TRP A 135 2.28 3.08 -11.67
CA TRP A 135 1.94 2.65 -10.32
C TRP A 135 1.59 3.82 -9.36
N ARG A 136 2.06 5.03 -9.65
CA ARG A 136 1.94 6.23 -8.78
C ARG A 136 0.74 7.11 -9.15
N GLU A 137 0.31 7.06 -10.41
CA GLU A 137 -0.92 7.68 -10.92
C GLU A 137 -2.17 6.91 -10.46
#